data_AF-A0AA35SKI0-F1
#
_entry.id   AF-A0AA35SKI0-F1
#
_cell.length_a   1.000
_cell.length_b   1.000
_cell.length_c   1.000
_cell.angle_alpha   90.00
_cell.angle_beta   90.00
_cell.angle_gamma   90.00
#
_symmetry.space_group_name_H-M   'P 1'
#
loop_
_entity.id
_entity.type
_entity.pdbx_description
1 polymer ?
#
loop_
_entity_poly.entity_id
_entity_poly.type
_entity_poly.pdbx_seq_one_letter_code
_entity_poly.pdbx_strand_id
1 'polypeptide(L)'
;MAEVVHRNLELMLPELEELERSGIFSPQEIKEIVRRRRGMEYKLQRRPVRREDFLRAITYELNLDRLRKVRKKRLGVTSARRDADYGIQDRVHSLFKRAVKRFKVREREYSTIAVCD
;
A
#
# COMPACT_ATOMS: atom_id res chain seq x y z
N MET A 1 -7.37 -9.09 15.06
CA MET A 1 -6.61 -8.01 14.39
C MET A 1 -5.31 -8.54 13.79
N ALA A 2 -4.51 -9.29 14.56
CA ALA A 2 -3.27 -9.90 14.07
C ALA A 2 -3.47 -10.85 12.88
N GLU A 3 -4.46 -11.76 12.92
CA GLU A 3 -4.75 -12.70 11.82
C GLU A 3 -4.98 -12.01 10.46
N VAL A 4 -5.80 -10.95 10.45
CA VAL A 4 -6.09 -10.19 9.22
C VAL A 4 -4.83 -9.49 8.70
N VAL A 5 -3.99 -8.96 9.60
CA VAL A 5 -2.72 -8.34 9.24
C VAL A 5 -1.76 -9.38 8.67
N HIS A 6 -1.67 -10.56 9.29
CA HIS A 6 -0.80 -11.65 8.85
C HIS A 6 -1.20 -12.13 7.46
N ARG A 7 -2.47 -12.48 7.26
CA ARG A 7 -3.02 -12.88 5.96
C ARG A 7 -2.76 -11.84 4.88
N ASN A 8 -2.94 -10.55 5.18
CA ASN A 8 -2.68 -9.50 4.20
C ASN A 8 -1.20 -9.43 3.82
N LEU A 9 -0.28 -9.65 4.76
CA LEU A 9 1.15 -9.67 4.48
C LEU A 9 1.54 -10.91 3.66
N GLU A 10 0.98 -12.08 3.95
CA GLU A 10 1.22 -13.32 3.20
C GLU A 10 0.87 -13.16 1.72
N LEU A 11 -0.27 -12.51 1.42
CA LEU A 11 -0.69 -12.22 0.05
C LEU A 11 0.31 -11.34 -0.72
N MET A 12 1.18 -10.60 -0.02
CA MET A 12 2.18 -9.71 -0.61
C MET A 12 3.58 -10.33 -0.68
N LEU A 13 3.81 -11.49 -0.05
CA LEU A 13 5.12 -12.15 -0.04
C LEU A 13 5.62 -12.52 -1.44
N PRO A 14 4.81 -13.12 -2.34
CA PRO A 14 5.30 -13.53 -3.66
C PRO A 14 5.87 -12.36 -4.48
N GLU A 15 5.23 -11.19 -4.39
CA GLU A 15 5.69 -9.96 -5.04
C GLU A 15 7.03 -9.49 -4.44
N LEU A 16 7.16 -9.48 -3.12
CA LEU A 16 8.37 -9.03 -2.43
C LEU A 16 9.57 -9.95 -2.68
N GLU A 17 9.33 -11.27 -2.73
CA GLU A 17 10.36 -12.25 -3.08
C GLU A 17 10.87 -12.07 -4.51
N GLU A 18 9.99 -11.77 -5.47
CA GLU A 18 10.39 -11.51 -6.85
C GLU A 18 11.18 -10.19 -6.97
N LEU A 19 10.81 -9.17 -6.19
CA LEU A 19 11.55 -7.91 -6.09
C LEU A 19 12.96 -8.08 -5.49
N GLU A 20 13.13 -9.05 -4.58
CA GLU A 20 14.43 -9.46 -4.05
C GLU A 20 15.24 -10.23 -5.10
N ARG A 21 14.64 -11.25 -5.72
CA ARG A 21 15.29 -12.11 -6.73
C ARG A 21 15.77 -11.32 -7.95
N SER A 22 15.00 -10.32 -8.37
CA SER A 22 15.35 -9.43 -9.48
C SER A 22 16.44 -8.41 -9.12
N GLY A 23 16.89 -8.35 -7.86
CA GLY A 23 17.93 -7.44 -7.39
C GLY A 23 17.50 -5.98 -7.33
N ILE A 24 16.21 -5.68 -7.51
CA ILE A 24 15.68 -4.31 -7.44
C ILE A 24 15.77 -3.79 -5.99
N PHE A 25 15.55 -4.68 -5.02
CA PHE A 25 15.72 -4.42 -3.60
C PHE A 25 16.61 -5.48 -2.98
N SER A 26 17.43 -5.07 -2.01
CA SER A 26 18.23 -5.98 -1.20
C SER A 26 17.36 -6.72 -0.16
N PRO A 27 17.84 -7.86 0.37
CA PRO A 27 17.13 -8.59 1.43
C PRO A 27 16.84 -7.72 2.68
N GLN A 28 17.75 -6.79 2.99
CA GLN A 28 17.62 -5.86 4.11
C GLN A 28 16.50 -4.83 3.86
N GLU A 29 16.41 -4.31 2.63
CA GLU A 29 15.34 -3.40 2.23
C GLU A 29 13.97 -4.11 2.21
N ILE A 30 13.91 -5.36 1.75
CA ILE A 30 12.68 -6.16 1.78
C ILE A 30 12.20 -6.36 3.22
N LYS A 31 13.09 -6.72 4.16
CA LYS A 31 12.75 -6.81 5.59
C LYS A 31 12.18 -5.50 6.13
N GLU A 32 12.77 -4.37 5.75
CA GLU A 32 12.30 -3.05 6.14
C GLU A 32 10.94 -2.70 5.52
N ILE A 33 10.70 -3.05 4.25
CA ILE A 33 9.41 -2.89 3.57
C ILE A 33 8.32 -3.70 4.29
N VAL A 34 8.58 -4.98 4.60
CA VAL A 34 7.66 -5.85 5.35
C VAL A 34 7.35 -5.24 6.71
N ARG A 35 8.36 -4.77 7.43
CA ARG A 35 8.19 -4.13 8.74
C ARG A 35 7.29 -2.89 8.66
N ARG A 36 7.50 -2.03 7.67
CA ARG A 36 6.67 -0.83 7.44
C ARG A 36 5.26 -1.19 7.02
N ARG A 37 5.08 -2.11 6.07
CA ARG A 37 3.76 -2.61 5.62
C ARG A 37 2.96 -3.18 6.79
N ARG A 38 3.59 -3.99 7.64
CA ARG A 38 2.99 -4.53 8.87
C ARG A 38 2.49 -3.42 9.79
N GLY A 39 3.35 -2.43 10.10
CA GLY A 39 2.98 -1.31 10.96
C GLY A 39 1.81 -0.48 10.40
N MET A 40 1.75 -0.30 9.09
CA MET A 40 0.63 0.38 8.43
C MET A 40 -0.65 -0.46 8.47
N GLU A 41 -0.60 -1.77 8.20
CA GLU A 41 -1.78 -2.63 8.29
C GLU A 41 -2.38 -2.64 9.71
N TYR A 42 -1.56 -2.66 10.75
CA TYR A 42 -2.06 -2.48 12.13
C TYR A 42 -2.80 -1.15 12.31
N LYS A 43 -2.26 -0.05 11.78
CA LYS A 43 -2.93 1.26 11.81
C LYS A 43 -4.23 1.27 11.00
N LEU A 44 -4.32 0.53 9.91
CA LEU A 44 -5.52 0.40 9.07
C LEU A 44 -6.58 -0.54 9.66
N GLN A 45 -6.22 -1.40 10.61
CA GLN A 45 -7.16 -2.30 11.29
C GLN A 45 -7.64 -1.77 12.65
N ARG A 46 -6.98 -0.74 13.20
CA ARG A 46 -7.35 -0.13 14.49
C ARG A 46 -8.75 0.48 14.45
N ARG A 47 -9.37 0.59 15.63
CA ARG A 47 -10.66 1.29 15.80
C ARG A 47 -10.47 2.46 16.77
N PRO A 48 -10.84 3.70 16.42
CA PRO A 48 -11.28 4.16 15.09
C PRO A 48 -10.12 4.28 14.09
N VAL A 49 -10.38 3.94 12.83
CA VAL A 49 -9.45 4.16 11.72
C VAL A 49 -9.48 5.63 11.31
N ARG A 50 -8.32 6.20 10.99
CA ARG A 50 -8.21 7.60 10.57
C ARG A 50 -7.94 7.73 9.07
N ARG A 51 -8.39 8.82 8.46
CA ARG A 51 -8.16 9.10 7.02
C ARG A 51 -6.67 9.24 6.73
N GLU A 52 -5.93 9.87 7.64
CA GLU A 52 -4.50 10.09 7.51
C GLU A 52 -3.71 8.77 7.50
N ASP A 53 -4.23 7.69 8.09
CA ASP A 53 -3.57 6.38 8.04
C ASP A 53 -3.59 5.80 6.62
N PHE A 54 -4.70 5.94 5.91
CA PHE A 54 -4.80 5.54 4.51
C PHE A 54 -3.91 6.41 3.62
N LEU A 55 -3.94 7.73 3.80
CA LEU A 55 -3.09 8.63 3.04
C LEU A 55 -1.60 8.31 3.22
N ARG A 56 -1.14 8.13 4.47
CA ARG A 56 0.25 7.72 4.75
C ARG A 56 0.62 6.40 4.08
N ALA A 57 -0.28 5.40 4.13
CA ALA A 57 -0.03 4.11 3.49
C ALA A 57 0.06 4.23 1.97
N ILE A 58 -0.86 4.97 1.34
CA ILE A 58 -0.87 5.22 -0.10
C ILE A 58 0.39 5.97 -0.53
N THR A 59 0.75 7.06 0.16
CA THR A 59 1.95 7.85 -0.15
C THR A 59 3.21 6.98 -0.06
N TYR A 60 3.31 6.13 0.96
CA TYR A 60 4.44 5.21 1.08
C TYR A 60 4.53 4.25 -0.11
N GLU A 61 3.44 3.58 -0.50
CA GLU A 61 3.44 2.63 -1.61
C GLU A 61 3.72 3.32 -2.96
N LEU A 62 3.21 4.54 -3.18
CA LEU A 62 3.52 5.34 -4.37
C LEU A 62 5.01 5.68 -4.45
N ASN A 63 5.63 6.06 -3.33
CA ASN A 63 7.06 6.34 -3.28
C ASN A 63 7.89 5.07 -3.50
N LEU A 64 7.43 3.93 -3.00
CA LEU A 64 8.05 2.63 -3.22
C LEU A 64 8.00 2.24 -4.70
N ASP A 65 6.86 2.42 -5.38
CA ASP A 65 6.73 2.15 -6.82
C ASP A 65 7.61 3.09 -7.67
N ARG A 66 7.71 4.37 -7.29
CA ARG A 66 8.64 5.32 -7.94
C ARG A 66 10.08 4.84 -7.82
N LEU A 67 10.51 4.46 -6.62
CA LEU A 67 11.86 3.94 -6.37
C LEU A 67 12.14 2.67 -7.17
N ARG A 68 11.18 1.73 -7.18
CA ARG A 68 11.24 0.50 -7.97
C ARG A 68 11.45 0.80 -9.45
N LYS A 69 10.65 1.71 -10.04
CA LYS A 69 10.75 2.09 -11.45
C LYS A 69 12.11 2.69 -11.81
N VAL A 70 12.62 3.60 -10.96
CA VAL A 70 13.95 4.20 -11.17
C VAL A 70 15.05 3.14 -11.12
N ARG A 71 15.02 2.24 -10.13
CA ARG A 71 16.03 1.17 -10.00
C ARG A 71 15.94 0.16 -11.13
N LYS A 72 14.74 -0.26 -11.50
CA LYS A 72 14.50 -1.18 -12.63
C LYS A 72 15.10 -0.62 -13.92
N LYS A 73 14.85 0.67 -14.21
CA LYS A 73 15.44 1.36 -15.37
C LYS A 73 16.97 1.40 -15.30
N ARG A 74 17.54 1.70 -14.13
CA ARG A 74 18.99 1.76 -13.93
C ARG A 74 19.68 0.39 -14.09
N LEU A 75 19.06 -0.67 -13.61
CA LEU A 75 19.61 -2.03 -13.66
C LEU A 75 19.39 -2.71 -15.02
N GLY A 76 18.60 -2.11 -15.93
CA GLY A 76 18.28 -2.73 -17.22
C GLY A 76 17.47 -4.03 -17.10
N VAL A 77 16.82 -4.25 -15.95
CA VAL A 77 16.09 -5.50 -15.66
C VAL A 77 14.79 -5.51 -16.48
N THR A 78 14.79 -6.29 -17.56
CA THR A 78 13.61 -6.58 -18.39
C THR A 78 12.82 -7.79 -17.91
N SER A 79 13.42 -8.63 -17.06
CA SER A 79 12.98 -9.98 -16.73
C SER A 79 12.13 -10.12 -15.47
N ALA A 80 11.80 -9.05 -14.75
CA ALA A 80 10.87 -9.15 -13.63
C ALA A 80 9.52 -9.67 -14.17
N ARG A 81 8.97 -10.74 -13.57
CA ARG A 81 7.64 -11.26 -13.95
C ARG A 81 6.63 -10.12 -13.99
N ARG A 82 5.77 -10.08 -15.02
CA ARG A 82 4.75 -9.03 -15.17
C ARG A 82 3.93 -8.85 -13.89
N ASP A 83 3.60 -9.93 -13.19
CA ASP A 83 2.78 -9.88 -11.97
C ASP A 83 3.47 -9.10 -10.83
N ALA A 84 4.79 -9.18 -10.71
CA ALA A 84 5.55 -8.42 -9.72
C ALA A 84 5.68 -6.93 -10.08
N ASP A 85 5.52 -6.57 -11.36
CA ASP A 85 5.52 -5.17 -11.77
C ASP A 85 4.26 -4.42 -11.32
N TYR A 86 3.15 -5.13 -11.17
CA TYR A 86 1.85 -4.55 -10.82
C TYR A 86 1.49 -4.71 -9.34
N GLY A 87 2.16 -5.58 -8.57
CA GLY A 87 1.79 -5.85 -7.17
C GLY A 87 1.73 -4.60 -6.27
N ILE A 88 2.71 -3.69 -6.36
CA ILE A 88 2.67 -2.42 -5.62
C ILE A 88 1.46 -1.57 -6.06
N GLN A 89 1.17 -1.53 -7.36
CA GLN A 89 0.05 -0.76 -7.91
C GLN A 89 -1.30 -1.35 -7.48
N ASP A 90 -1.42 -2.67 -7.45
CA ASP A 90 -2.61 -3.38 -6.96
C ASP A 90 -2.83 -3.09 -5.47
N ARG A 91 -1.76 -3.05 -4.68
CA ARG A 91 -1.83 -2.64 -3.27
C ARG A 91 -2.29 -1.19 -3.13
N VAL A 92 -1.76 -0.26 -3.91
CA VAL A 92 -2.22 1.15 -3.94
C VAL A 92 -3.71 1.21 -4.26
N HIS A 93 -4.15 0.51 -5.30
CA HIS A 93 -5.55 0.48 -5.71
C HIS A 93 -6.47 -0.13 -4.62
N SER A 94 -6.03 -1.20 -3.97
CA SER A 94 -6.73 -1.82 -2.84
C SER A 94 -6.87 -0.87 -1.65
N LEU A 95 -5.82 -0.11 -1.31
CA LEU A 95 -5.86 0.91 -0.27
C LEU A 95 -6.86 2.02 -0.60
N PHE A 96 -6.88 2.52 -1.84
CA PHE A 96 -7.87 3.49 -2.29
C PHE A 96 -9.30 2.95 -2.21
N LYS A 97 -9.56 1.73 -2.71
CA LYS A 97 -10.87 1.08 -2.62
C LYS A 97 -11.34 0.94 -1.17
N ARG A 98 -10.45 0.51 -0.27
CA ARG A 98 -10.73 0.41 1.17
C ARG A 98 -11.03 1.77 1.79
N ALA A 99 -10.25 2.80 1.46
CA ALA A 99 -10.43 4.16 1.95
C ALA A 99 -11.80 4.73 1.53
N VAL A 100 -12.11 4.67 0.23
CA VAL A 100 -13.39 5.16 -0.31
C VAL A 100 -14.55 4.41 0.33
N LYS A 101 -14.51 3.08 0.38
CA LYS A 101 -15.57 2.27 1.03
C LYS A 101 -15.77 2.64 2.50
N ARG A 102 -14.69 2.93 3.23
CA ARG A 102 -14.74 3.24 4.66
C ARG A 102 -15.26 4.66 4.94
N PHE A 103 -14.92 5.64 4.11
CA PHE A 103 -15.22 7.06 4.35
C PHE A 103 -16.35 7.63 3.47
N LYS A 104 -16.99 6.80 2.63
CA LYS A 104 -18.09 7.16 1.71
C LYS A 104 -19.30 7.86 2.35
N VAL A 105 -19.41 7.87 3.68
CA VAL A 105 -20.64 8.26 4.42
C VAL A 105 -20.61 9.70 4.96
N ARG A 106 -19.47 10.39 4.97
CA ARG A 106 -19.37 11.74 5.60
C ARG A 106 -19.61 12.93 4.65
N GLU A 107 -20.26 12.74 3.52
CA GLU A 107 -20.71 13.86 2.66
C GLU A 107 -22.10 14.37 3.03
N ARG A 108 -22.91 13.58 3.77
CA ARG A 108 -24.26 13.99 4.18
C ARG A 108 -24.32 14.95 5.36
N GLU A 109 -23.21 15.22 6.04
CA GLU A 109 -23.17 16.15 7.18
C GLU A 109 -22.85 17.60 6.78
N TYR A 110 -22.48 17.86 5.52
CA TYR A 110 -22.21 19.22 5.03
C TYR A 110 -23.36 19.84 4.24
N SER A 111 -24.37 19.04 3.82
CA SER A 111 -25.54 19.58 3.11
C SER A 111 -26.54 20.31 4.01
N THR A 112 -26.47 20.14 5.33
CA THR A 112 -27.33 20.87 6.28
C THR A 112 -26.81 22.27 6.59
N ILE A 113 -25.52 22.55 6.32
CA ILE A 113 -24.94 23.90 6.53
C ILE A 113 -25.24 24.82 5.33
N ALA A 114 -25.59 24.29 4.16
CA ALA A 114 -25.81 25.06 2.93
C ALA A 114 -27.28 25.45 2.65
N VAL A 115 -28.20 25.30 3.61
CA VAL A 115 -29.63 25.70 3.47
C VAL A 115 -30.05 26.75 4.51
N CYS A 116 -29.09 27.34 5.21
CA CYS A 116 -29.31 28.52 6.05
C CYS A 116 -28.38 29.66 5.60
N ASP A 117 -28.60 30.15 4.39
CA ASP A 117 -28.25 31.51 3.94
C ASP A 117 -29.35 31.98 2.97
#